data_AF-A0A372QIN9-F1
#
_entry.id   AF-A0A372QIN9-F1
#
_cell.length_a   1.000
_cell.length_b   1.000
_cell.length_c   1.000
_cell.angle_alpha   90.00
_cell.angle_beta   90.00
_cell.angle_gamma   90.00
#
_symmetry.space_group_name_H-M   'P 1'
#
loop_
_entity.id
_entity.type
_entity.pdbx_description
1 polymer ?
#
loop_
_entity_poly.entity_id
_entity_poly.type
_entity_poly.pdbx_seq_one_letter_code
_entity_poly.pdbx_strand_id
1 'polypeptide(L)'
;MNYFPKYDGNIHPDEWINNIQKYYSLWPNKVGLAFIEVAKLLVDTTIIKLPAEINDLEKLRDIYASDSEFNSNVLWKIIKNKSPDNNYSCTTKTDVRLQHKISGQLLGISYYYNHGYHYYKSPSSDHTEVSCGGDDDYTWNFKLSKLENYEGYVKSNDIVNLSIKKSYNTKGRTQDGQVEYLRCHDVQFTIGNDTFQEVVCHNEKLGIEEWCIELIRQAN
;
A
#
# COMPACT_ATOMS: atom_id res chain seq x y z
N MET A 1 -9.12 19.35 -26.98
CA MET A 1 -9.75 18.26 -26.20
C MET A 1 -8.70 17.74 -25.23
N ASN A 2 -8.96 17.79 -23.93
CA ASN A 2 -8.03 17.27 -22.94
C ASN A 2 -8.03 15.74 -23.02
N TYR A 3 -6.84 15.17 -23.25
CA TYR A 3 -6.62 13.74 -23.32
C TYR A 3 -6.84 13.13 -21.93
N PHE A 4 -7.77 12.18 -21.80
CA PHE A 4 -7.93 11.40 -20.58
C PHE A 4 -6.89 10.26 -20.60
N PRO A 5 -6.10 10.07 -19.53
CA PRO A 5 -5.05 9.05 -19.51
C PRO A 5 -5.62 7.63 -19.61
N LYS A 6 -4.87 6.73 -20.24
CA LYS A 6 -5.22 5.31 -20.29
C LYS A 6 -5.04 4.66 -18.91
N TYR A 7 -5.79 3.60 -18.65
CA TYR A 7 -5.64 2.72 -17.51
C TYR A 7 -4.40 1.85 -17.68
N ASP A 8 -3.46 2.00 -16.77
CA ASP A 8 -2.20 1.27 -16.72
C ASP A 8 -2.08 0.38 -15.47
N GLY A 9 -3.12 0.36 -14.61
CA GLY A 9 -3.14 -0.40 -13.36
C GLY A 9 -2.62 0.37 -12.14
N ASN A 10 -2.10 1.60 -12.29
CA ASN A 10 -1.55 2.38 -11.17
C ASN A 10 -2.60 3.08 -10.30
N ILE A 11 -3.88 2.94 -10.65
CA ILE A 11 -5.03 3.50 -9.95
C ILE A 11 -6.05 2.39 -9.71
N HIS A 12 -6.71 2.40 -8.55
CA HIS A 12 -7.71 1.39 -8.23
C HIS A 12 -8.86 1.37 -9.28
N PRO A 13 -9.34 0.20 -9.73
CA PRO A 13 -10.37 0.10 -10.77
C PRO A 13 -11.63 0.93 -10.50
N ASP A 14 -12.13 0.94 -9.26
CA ASP A 14 -13.31 1.75 -8.89
C ASP A 14 -13.06 3.26 -9.04
N GLU A 15 -11.85 3.73 -8.72
CA GLU A 15 -11.52 5.14 -8.84
C GLU A 15 -11.39 5.54 -10.31
N TRP A 16 -10.73 4.70 -11.10
CA TRP A 16 -10.64 4.89 -12.53
C TRP A 16 -12.01 4.89 -13.21
N ILE A 17 -12.90 3.94 -12.87
CA ILE A 17 -14.29 3.91 -13.37
C ILE A 17 -15.03 5.19 -12.98
N ASN A 18 -14.92 5.65 -11.72
CA ASN A 18 -15.54 6.90 -11.27
C ASN A 18 -15.00 8.13 -12.03
N ASN A 19 -13.70 8.17 -12.32
CA ASN A 19 -13.08 9.25 -13.09
C ASN A 19 -13.58 9.26 -14.54
N ILE A 20 -13.70 8.09 -15.17
CA ILE A 20 -14.28 7.98 -16.52
C ILE A 20 -15.76 8.34 -16.51
N GLN A 21 -16.55 7.94 -15.50
CA GLN A 21 -17.96 8.34 -15.39
C GLN A 21 -18.13 9.85 -15.34
N LYS A 22 -17.30 10.54 -14.54
CA LYS A 22 -17.27 12.01 -14.50
C LYS A 22 -16.87 12.58 -15.85
N TYR A 23 -15.80 12.08 -16.46
CA TYR A 23 -15.33 12.52 -17.79
C TYR A 23 -16.41 12.35 -18.86
N TYR A 24 -17.05 11.18 -18.92
CA TYR A 24 -18.09 10.82 -19.87
C TYR A 24 -19.35 11.70 -19.69
N SER A 25 -19.73 12.02 -18.45
CA SER A 25 -20.88 12.88 -18.19
C SER A 25 -20.69 14.34 -18.64
N LEU A 26 -19.44 14.81 -18.72
CA LEU A 26 -19.07 16.14 -19.20
C LEU A 26 -18.98 16.25 -20.73
N TRP A 27 -19.10 15.13 -21.46
CA TRP A 27 -18.93 15.14 -22.91
C TRP A 27 -20.21 15.67 -23.60
N PRO A 28 -20.16 16.81 -24.32
CA PRO A 28 -21.37 17.52 -24.78
C PRO A 28 -22.21 16.76 -25.80
N ASN A 29 -21.61 15.81 -26.52
CA ASN A 29 -22.27 15.00 -27.53
C ASN A 29 -22.11 13.53 -27.15
N LYS A 30 -23.10 12.97 -26.43
CA LYS A 30 -23.19 11.53 -26.09
C LYS A 30 -23.55 10.72 -27.35
N VAL A 31 -22.71 10.81 -28.38
CA VAL A 31 -22.98 10.17 -29.67
C VAL A 31 -22.67 8.69 -29.55
N GLY A 32 -23.73 7.90 -29.35
CA GLY A 32 -23.83 6.50 -29.78
C GLY A 32 -22.97 5.44 -29.08
N LEU A 33 -21.84 5.79 -28.48
CA LEU A 33 -20.97 4.83 -27.81
C LEU A 33 -21.48 4.56 -26.40
N ALA A 34 -21.68 3.29 -26.06
CA ALA A 34 -22.00 2.90 -24.69
C ALA A 34 -20.80 3.24 -23.79
N PHE A 35 -21.05 3.62 -22.53
CA PHE A 35 -19.99 3.94 -21.56
C PHE A 35 -18.90 2.86 -21.48
N ILE A 36 -19.30 1.58 -21.60
CA ILE A 36 -18.40 0.43 -21.61
C ILE A 36 -17.41 0.44 -22.79
N GLU A 37 -17.81 0.95 -23.96
CA GLU A 37 -16.94 1.05 -25.13
C GLU A 37 -15.88 2.13 -24.94
N VAL A 38 -16.26 3.25 -24.32
CA VAL A 38 -15.33 4.31 -23.93
C VAL A 38 -14.33 3.79 -22.88
N ALA A 39 -14.81 3.06 -21.87
CA ALA A 39 -13.95 2.46 -20.87
C ALA A 39 -12.92 1.50 -21.49
N LYS A 40 -13.32 0.63 -22.42
CA LYS A 40 -12.40 -0.26 -23.15
C LYS A 40 -11.32 0.47 -23.94
N LEU A 41 -11.67 1.57 -24.63
CA LEU A 41 -10.72 2.37 -25.41
C LEU A 41 -9.68 3.09 -24.53
N LEU A 42 -10.05 3.36 -23.27
CA LEU A 42 -9.19 4.00 -22.28
C LEU A 42 -8.36 3.00 -21.48
N VAL A 43 -8.28 1.73 -21.88
CA VAL A 43 -7.40 0.74 -21.24
C VAL A 43 -6.12 0.63 -22.04
N ASP A 44 -4.96 0.63 -21.37
CA ASP A 44 -3.70 0.36 -22.03
C ASP A 44 -3.56 -1.14 -22.29
N THR A 45 -3.96 -1.56 -23.50
CA THR A 45 -3.90 -2.96 -23.93
C THR A 45 -2.48 -3.49 -24.14
N THR A 46 -1.46 -2.63 -24.06
CA THR A 46 -0.06 -3.06 -24.07
C THR A 46 0.38 -3.56 -22.69
N ILE A 47 -0.30 -3.12 -21.64
CA ILE A 47 -0.03 -3.45 -20.23
C ILE A 47 -1.08 -4.45 -19.71
N ILE A 48 -2.35 -4.24 -20.01
CA ILE A 48 -3.50 -4.98 -19.45
C ILE A 48 -4.18 -5.80 -20.54
N LYS A 49 -4.45 -7.09 -20.29
CA LYS A 49 -5.16 -7.95 -21.24
C LYS A 49 -6.68 -7.81 -21.09
N LEU A 50 -7.35 -7.38 -22.15
CA LEU A 50 -8.81 -7.37 -22.21
C LEU A 50 -9.33 -8.76 -22.62
N PRO A 51 -10.24 -9.40 -21.87
CA PRO A 51 -10.97 -10.55 -22.36
C PRO A 51 -11.89 -10.19 -23.53
N ALA A 52 -12.10 -11.16 -24.42
CA ALA A 52 -12.79 -10.96 -25.70
C ALA A 52 -14.27 -10.51 -25.55
N GLU A 53 -14.93 -10.85 -24.43
CA GLU A 53 -16.33 -10.54 -24.18
C GLU A 53 -16.53 -9.79 -22.84
N ILE A 54 -16.25 -8.50 -22.83
CA ILE A 54 -16.66 -7.61 -21.73
C ILE A 54 -17.88 -6.81 -22.19
N ASN A 55 -19.04 -7.04 -21.57
CA ASN A 55 -20.27 -6.30 -21.85
C ASN A 55 -20.83 -5.55 -20.64
N ASP A 56 -20.17 -5.68 -19.49
CA ASP A 56 -20.65 -5.18 -18.21
C ASP A 56 -19.52 -4.48 -17.45
N LEU A 57 -19.85 -3.35 -16.81
CA LEU A 57 -18.94 -2.60 -15.95
C LEU A 57 -18.62 -3.33 -14.66
N GLU A 58 -19.56 -4.10 -14.11
CA GLU A 58 -19.26 -4.90 -12.93
C GLU A 58 -18.24 -5.97 -13.28
N LYS A 59 -18.38 -6.63 -14.44
CA LYS A 59 -17.36 -7.56 -14.93
C LYS A 59 -16.03 -6.87 -15.22
N LEU A 60 -16.04 -5.67 -15.81
CA LEU A 60 -14.81 -4.90 -16.06
C LEU A 60 -14.10 -4.54 -14.75
N ARG A 61 -14.84 -4.04 -13.76
CA ARG A 61 -14.36 -3.77 -12.40
C ARG A 61 -13.79 -5.05 -11.79
N ASP A 62 -14.58 -6.12 -11.82
CA ASP A 62 -14.20 -7.38 -11.20
C ASP A 62 -12.97 -7.95 -11.90
N ILE A 63 -12.85 -7.90 -13.23
CA ILE A 63 -11.64 -8.32 -13.96
C ILE A 63 -10.42 -7.49 -13.54
N TYR A 64 -10.54 -6.17 -13.43
CA TYR A 64 -9.40 -5.35 -12.99
C TYR A 64 -9.12 -5.45 -11.49
N ALA A 65 -10.10 -5.83 -10.69
CA ALA A 65 -9.94 -6.19 -9.29
C ALA A 65 -9.51 -7.67 -9.09
N SER A 66 -9.63 -8.51 -10.13
CA SER A 66 -9.42 -9.97 -10.12
C SER A 66 -8.30 -10.46 -11.03
N ASP A 67 -7.66 -9.60 -11.83
CA ASP A 67 -6.32 -9.86 -12.38
C ASP A 67 -5.27 -9.87 -11.25
N SER A 68 -5.66 -9.42 -10.07
CA SER A 68 -5.27 -10.07 -8.84
C SER A 68 -6.34 -11.09 -8.45
N GLU A 69 -6.13 -12.37 -8.78
CA GLU A 69 -6.11 -13.32 -7.67
C GLU A 69 -5.13 -12.66 -6.71
N PHE A 70 -5.61 -11.83 -5.77
CA PHE A 70 -4.76 -11.23 -4.77
C PHE A 70 -4.18 -12.46 -4.12
N ASN A 71 -2.95 -12.81 -4.53
CA ASN A 71 -2.21 -13.91 -3.97
C ASN A 71 -2.41 -13.70 -2.49
N SER A 72 -3.02 -14.67 -1.80
CA SER A 72 -3.51 -14.41 -0.44
C SER A 72 -2.39 -13.87 0.48
N ASN A 73 -1.13 -14.02 0.03
CA ASN A 73 0.12 -13.48 0.52
C ASN A 73 0.29 -11.93 0.44
N VAL A 74 -0.60 -11.21 -0.25
CA VAL A 74 -0.59 -9.73 -0.35
C VAL A 74 -1.55 -9.08 0.65
N LEU A 75 -2.35 -9.89 1.35
CA LEU A 75 -3.39 -9.40 2.23
C LEU A 75 -2.84 -9.17 3.65
N TRP A 76 -3.12 -7.99 4.19
CA TRP A 76 -2.72 -7.59 5.55
C TRP A 76 -3.94 -7.15 6.36
N LYS A 77 -4.02 -7.60 7.61
CA LYS A 77 -5.00 -7.14 8.59
C LYS A 77 -4.40 -5.99 9.38
N ILE A 78 -5.10 -4.85 9.39
CA ILE A 78 -4.75 -3.72 10.25
C ILE A 78 -5.31 -3.99 11.64
N ILE A 79 -4.43 -4.20 12.62
CA ILE A 79 -4.78 -4.42 14.03
C ILE A 79 -4.40 -3.17 14.82
N LYS A 80 -5.36 -2.56 15.49
CA LYS A 80 -5.07 -1.43 16.38
C LYS A 80 -4.54 -1.91 17.72
N ASN A 81 -3.68 -1.09 18.33
CA ASN A 81 -3.49 -1.18 19.78
C ASN A 81 -4.77 -0.66 20.46
N LYS A 82 -5.21 -1.31 21.56
CA LYS A 82 -6.49 -1.04 22.22
C LYS A 82 -6.71 0.46 22.41
N SER A 83 -7.64 1.04 21.67
CA SER A 83 -8.15 2.38 21.93
C SER A 83 -9.27 2.28 22.97
N PRO A 84 -9.34 3.17 23.97
CA PRO A 84 -10.36 3.12 25.03
C PRO A 84 -11.80 3.29 24.55
N ASP A 85 -12.03 3.68 23.30
CA ASP A 85 -13.32 4.12 22.75
C ASP A 85 -14.05 3.06 21.89
N ASN A 86 -13.59 1.80 21.84
CA ASN A 86 -14.22 0.70 21.08
C ASN A 86 -14.47 1.01 19.58
N ASN A 87 -13.85 2.06 19.03
CA ASN A 87 -14.07 2.48 17.66
C ASN A 87 -13.21 1.64 16.69
N TYR A 88 -13.81 1.07 15.66
CA TYR A 88 -13.15 0.22 14.67
C TYR A 88 -12.43 1.01 13.55
N SER A 89 -12.56 2.34 13.48
CA SER A 89 -11.92 3.18 12.44
C SER A 89 -10.49 3.68 12.78
N CYS A 90 -9.50 3.39 11.93
CA CYS A 90 -8.11 3.81 12.14
C CYS A 90 -7.97 5.31 11.90
N THR A 91 -7.23 6.02 12.75
CA THR A 91 -6.85 7.43 12.51
C THR A 91 -5.36 7.53 12.17
N THR A 92 -4.94 8.66 11.60
CA THR A 92 -3.53 8.99 11.35
C THR A 92 -2.65 9.05 12.61
N LYS A 93 -3.28 9.15 13.79
CA LYS A 93 -2.60 9.12 15.09
C LYS A 93 -2.63 7.74 15.76
N THR A 94 -3.31 6.78 15.15
CA THR A 94 -3.45 5.45 15.75
C THR A 94 -2.21 4.62 15.44
N ASP A 95 -1.61 4.10 16.49
CA ASP A 95 -0.62 3.03 16.39
C ASP A 95 -1.30 1.74 15.93
N VAL A 96 -0.83 1.23 14.78
CA VAL A 96 -1.35 0.02 14.16
C VAL A 96 -0.28 -1.05 14.06
N ARG A 97 -0.72 -2.29 13.91
CA ARG A 97 0.09 -3.44 13.57
C ARG A 97 -0.45 -4.01 12.27
N LEU A 98 0.43 -4.40 11.38
CA LEU A 98 0.06 -5.03 10.11
C LEU A 98 0.31 -6.53 10.24
N GLN A 99 -0.76 -7.32 10.30
CA GLN A 99 -0.67 -8.77 10.36
C GLN A 99 -0.86 -9.37 8.98
N HIS A 100 0.14 -10.09 8.50
CA HIS A 100 0.03 -10.83 7.26
C HIS A 100 -1.08 -11.88 7.36
N LYS A 101 -2.02 -11.91 6.40
CA LYS A 101 -3.27 -12.68 6.51
C LYS A 101 -3.04 -14.18 6.58
N ILE A 102 -2.11 -14.72 5.76
CA ILE A 102 -1.85 -16.17 5.72
C ILE A 102 -0.98 -16.58 6.91
N SER A 103 0.21 -15.98 7.06
CA SER A 103 1.17 -16.46 8.06
C SER A 103 0.80 -16.05 9.49
N GLY A 104 -0.06 -15.04 9.65
CA GLY A 104 -0.41 -14.48 10.96
C GLY A 104 0.71 -13.69 11.62
N GLN A 105 1.86 -13.52 10.95
CA GLN A 105 3.00 -12.78 11.44
C GLN A 105 2.80 -11.27 11.28
N LEU A 106 3.45 -10.49 12.14
CA LEU A 106 3.42 -9.03 12.08
C LEU A 106 4.55 -8.51 11.19
N LEU A 107 4.27 -7.47 10.41
CA LEU A 107 5.29 -6.66 9.75
C LEU A 107 6.05 -5.87 10.82
N GLY A 108 7.37 -5.96 10.83
CA GLY A 108 8.18 -5.22 11.78
C GLY A 108 9.63 -5.13 11.36
N ILE A 109 10.43 -4.60 12.28
CA ILE A 109 11.88 -4.55 12.21
C ILE A 109 12.43 -5.23 13.46
N SER A 110 13.53 -5.94 13.30
CA SER A 110 14.18 -6.66 14.38
C SER A 110 15.56 -6.12 14.69
N TYR A 111 16.00 -6.35 15.92
CA TYR A 111 17.35 -6.02 16.36
C TYR A 111 18.00 -7.21 17.07
N TYR A 112 19.32 -7.13 17.18
CA TYR A 112 20.11 -8.08 17.95
C TYR A 112 21.05 -7.33 18.90
N TYR A 113 21.52 -8.04 19.91
CA TYR A 113 22.52 -7.53 20.84
C TYR A 113 23.91 -8.00 20.44
N ASN A 114 24.80 -7.05 20.16
CA ASN A 114 26.22 -7.29 19.98
C ASN A 114 27.00 -6.07 20.50
N HIS A 115 27.39 -6.10 21.77
CA HIS A 115 28.01 -4.95 22.46
C HIS A 115 27.21 -3.63 22.32
N GLY A 116 25.89 -3.76 22.13
CA GLY A 116 24.98 -2.69 21.75
C GLY A 116 23.78 -3.28 21.01
N TYR A 117 22.67 -2.54 20.94
CA TYR A 117 21.51 -2.95 20.14
C TYR A 117 21.64 -2.45 18.71
N HIS A 118 21.55 -3.37 17.76
CA HIS A 118 21.70 -3.11 16.33
C HIS A 118 20.53 -3.70 15.55
N TYR A 119 19.91 -2.90 14.70
CA TYR A 119 18.87 -3.40 13.80
C TYR A 119 19.50 -4.17 12.64
N TYR A 120 18.82 -5.21 12.19
CA TYR A 120 19.26 -5.98 11.03
C TYR A 120 19.31 -5.11 9.78
N LYS A 121 20.27 -5.44 8.91
CA LYS A 121 20.48 -4.77 7.64
C LYS A 121 19.76 -5.53 6.55
N SER A 122 19.12 -4.78 5.66
CA SER A 122 18.40 -5.35 4.54
C SER A 122 19.35 -6.07 3.57
N PRO A 123 18.86 -7.03 2.77
CA PRO A 123 19.72 -7.91 1.98
C PRO A 123 20.62 -7.24 0.94
N SER A 124 20.31 -6.02 0.48
CA SER A 124 20.98 -5.43 -0.69
C SER A 124 21.33 -3.94 -0.59
N SER A 125 20.79 -3.21 0.38
CA SER A 125 20.97 -1.74 0.46
C SER A 125 21.49 -1.20 1.80
N ASP A 126 21.85 -2.07 2.76
CA ASP A 126 22.32 -1.68 4.10
C ASP A 126 21.34 -0.77 4.89
N HIS A 127 20.10 -0.66 4.43
CA HIS A 127 19.00 -0.03 5.15
C HIS A 127 18.48 -0.97 6.25
N THR A 128 17.51 -0.53 7.03
CA THR A 128 16.92 -1.40 8.07
C THR A 128 16.09 -2.48 7.39
N GLU A 129 16.35 -3.73 7.75
CA GLU A 129 15.58 -4.89 7.29
C GLU A 129 14.14 -4.80 7.80
N VAL A 130 13.18 -5.04 6.91
CA VAL A 130 11.76 -5.22 7.22
C VAL A 130 11.41 -6.68 7.01
N SER A 131 10.72 -7.29 7.97
CA SER A 131 10.40 -8.71 7.93
C SER A 131 9.02 -9.04 8.50
N CYS A 132 8.49 -10.20 8.09
CA CYS A 132 7.35 -10.83 8.72
C CYS A 132 7.84 -11.66 9.92
N GLY A 133 7.38 -11.31 11.12
CA GLY A 133 7.85 -11.94 12.36
C GLY A 133 8.97 -11.16 13.06
N GLY A 134 9.09 -9.85 12.78
CA GLY A 134 9.89 -8.97 13.62
C GLY A 134 9.30 -8.93 15.04
N ASP A 135 9.96 -9.61 15.98
CA ASP A 135 9.48 -9.77 17.36
C ASP A 135 9.68 -8.52 18.23
N ASP A 136 10.43 -7.55 17.72
CA ASP A 136 10.93 -6.41 18.49
C ASP A 136 10.07 -5.16 18.32
N ASP A 137 10.11 -4.55 17.12
CA ASP A 137 9.36 -3.34 16.79
C ASP A 137 8.42 -3.61 15.62
N TYR A 138 7.12 -3.65 15.90
CA TYR A 138 6.06 -3.97 14.92
C TYR A 138 4.89 -2.97 14.98
N THR A 139 5.10 -1.82 15.62
CA THR A 139 4.10 -0.76 15.74
C THR A 139 4.36 0.33 14.70
N TRP A 140 3.38 0.52 13.82
CA TRP A 140 3.44 1.44 12.70
C TRP A 140 2.48 2.62 12.92
N ASN A 141 2.89 3.78 12.42
CA ASN A 141 2.08 5.00 12.39
C ASN A 141 1.80 5.41 10.94
N PHE A 142 0.52 5.61 10.61
CA PHE A 142 0.08 6.12 9.31
C PHE A 142 0.11 7.65 9.27
N LYS A 143 0.94 8.22 8.40
CA LYS A 143 0.94 9.67 8.14
C LYS A 143 0.39 9.94 6.75
N LEU A 144 -0.70 10.70 6.63
CA LEU A 144 -1.20 11.13 5.33
C LEU A 144 -0.17 12.03 4.66
N SER A 145 0.24 11.68 3.44
CA SER A 145 1.41 12.29 2.80
C SER A 145 1.23 13.76 2.44
N LYS A 146 -0.01 14.21 2.19
CA LYS A 146 -0.34 15.57 1.73
C LYS A 146 -1.05 16.43 2.77
N LEU A 147 -1.25 15.93 3.99
CA LEU A 147 -2.03 16.61 5.03
C LEU A 147 -1.31 16.50 6.38
N GLU A 148 -0.24 17.28 6.56
CA GLU A 148 0.66 17.20 7.72
C GLU A 148 -0.01 17.41 9.10
N ASN A 149 -1.31 17.75 9.17
CA ASN A 149 -2.04 17.92 10.42
C ASN A 149 -3.50 17.41 10.37
N TYR A 150 -3.84 16.53 9.41
CA TYR A 150 -5.21 16.00 9.34
C TYR A 150 -5.42 14.86 10.34
N GLU A 151 -6.34 15.10 11.26
CA GLU A 151 -6.86 14.12 12.21
C GLU A 151 -8.21 13.60 11.69
N GLY A 152 -8.16 12.50 10.95
CA GLY A 152 -9.37 11.82 10.49
C GLY A 152 -9.13 10.35 10.25
N TYR A 153 -10.17 9.69 9.76
CA TYR A 153 -10.15 8.26 9.52
C TYR A 153 -9.41 7.93 8.23
N VAL A 154 -8.58 6.89 8.28
CA VAL A 154 -7.96 6.30 7.10
C VAL A 154 -9.03 5.55 6.30
N LYS A 155 -9.16 5.88 5.02
CA LYS A 155 -10.10 5.28 4.07
C LYS A 155 -9.35 4.65 2.90
N SER A 156 -10.06 3.85 2.11
CA SER A 156 -9.50 3.34 0.86
C SER A 156 -9.06 4.51 -0.03
N ASN A 157 -7.95 4.31 -0.73
CA ASN A 157 -7.30 5.26 -1.63
C ASN A 157 -6.64 6.45 -0.93
N ASP A 158 -6.56 6.42 0.41
CA ASP A 158 -5.68 7.35 1.10
C ASP A 158 -4.23 7.00 0.81
N ILE A 159 -3.48 8.05 0.52
CA ILE A 159 -2.05 8.00 0.25
C ILE A 159 -1.32 8.29 1.56
N VAL A 160 -0.61 7.28 2.07
CA VAL A 160 0.00 7.28 3.39
C VAL A 160 1.49 7.00 3.32
N ASN A 161 2.22 7.55 4.28
CA ASN A 161 3.52 7.05 4.68
C ASN A 161 3.35 6.17 5.90
N LEU A 162 3.99 5.00 5.91
CA LEU A 162 4.07 4.16 7.09
C LEU A 162 5.40 4.44 7.78
N SER A 163 5.34 4.81 9.05
CA SER A 163 6.53 5.06 9.85
C SER A 163 6.60 4.14 11.05
N ILE A 164 7.83 3.80 11.43
CA ILE A 164 8.13 2.99 12.60
C ILE A 164 9.21 3.69 13.42
N LYS A 165 9.09 3.60 14.75
CA LYS A 165 10.06 4.18 15.68
C LYS A 165 10.88 3.06 16.31
N LYS A 166 12.19 3.12 16.16
CA LYS A 166 13.13 2.19 16.79
C LYS A 166 13.09 2.34 18.31
N SER A 167 12.75 1.29 19.04
CA SER A 167 12.72 1.30 20.50
C SER A 167 14.11 1.34 21.14
N TYR A 168 15.16 0.93 20.41
CA TYR A 168 16.52 0.83 20.90
C TYR A 168 17.53 1.64 20.07
N ASN A 169 18.60 2.04 20.74
CA ASN A 169 19.84 2.48 20.11
C ASN A 169 21.01 1.66 20.68
N THR A 170 22.23 1.94 20.23
CA THR A 170 23.43 1.22 20.67
C THR A 170 23.66 1.26 22.19
N LYS A 171 23.05 2.20 22.93
CA LYS A 171 23.15 2.35 24.38
C LYS A 171 22.01 1.68 25.15
N GLY A 172 20.95 1.22 24.47
CA GLY A 172 19.78 0.60 25.11
C GLY A 172 18.46 1.19 24.64
N ARG A 173 17.42 0.95 25.42
CA ARG A 173 16.06 1.45 25.14
C ARG A 173 16.06 2.97 25.18
N THR A 174 15.40 3.60 24.22
CA THR A 174 15.33 5.07 24.10
C THR A 174 13.92 5.54 23.82
N GLN A 175 13.56 6.68 24.40
CA GLN A 175 12.32 7.38 24.06
C GLN A 175 12.50 8.27 22.83
N ASP A 176 13.72 8.64 22.48
CA ASP A 176 14.06 9.46 21.29
C ASP A 176 14.55 8.58 20.14
N GLY A 177 13.90 7.42 19.99
CA GLY A 177 14.16 6.48 18.92
C GLY A 177 14.08 7.11 17.53
N GLN A 178 14.99 6.71 16.66
CA GLN A 178 14.96 7.12 15.26
C GLN A 178 13.66 6.63 14.61
N VAL A 179 12.98 7.54 13.91
CA VAL A 179 11.81 7.23 13.10
C VAL A 179 12.26 6.99 11.67
N GLU A 180 11.88 5.84 11.13
CA GLU A 180 12.12 5.43 9.75
C GLU A 180 10.79 5.16 9.06
N TYR A 181 10.82 5.16 7.72
CA TYR A 181 9.64 4.98 6.89
C TYR A 181 9.76 3.69 6.09
N LEU A 182 8.65 2.99 5.87
CA LEU A 182 8.58 1.85 4.96
C LEU A 182 8.74 2.33 3.52
N ARG A 183 9.68 1.73 2.80
CA ARG A 183 10.14 2.18 1.48
C ARG A 183 10.29 0.99 0.53
N CYS A 184 10.00 1.22 -0.74
CA CYS A 184 10.19 0.29 -1.84
C CYS A 184 10.96 0.98 -2.96
N HIS A 185 11.98 0.33 -3.49
CA HIS A 185 12.93 0.96 -4.40
C HIS A 185 13.34 0.00 -5.50
N ASP A 186 14.02 0.49 -6.54
CA ASP A 186 14.40 -0.33 -7.71
C ASP A 186 15.56 -1.31 -7.44
N VAL A 187 15.86 -1.59 -6.16
CA VAL A 187 16.84 -2.61 -5.77
C VAL A 187 16.14 -3.95 -5.63
N GLN A 188 16.81 -4.99 -6.11
CA GLN A 188 16.32 -6.36 -6.10
C GLN A 188 17.33 -7.28 -5.42
N PHE A 189 16.83 -8.37 -4.87
CA PHE A 189 17.62 -9.45 -4.30
C PHE A 189 17.05 -10.80 -4.71
N THR A 190 17.87 -11.85 -4.65
CA THR A 190 17.49 -13.19 -5.12
C THR A 190 17.41 -14.17 -3.95
N ILE A 191 16.34 -14.98 -3.93
CA ILE A 191 16.24 -16.16 -3.06
C ILE A 191 16.09 -17.39 -3.95
N GLY A 192 17.11 -18.25 -3.99
CA GLY A 192 17.13 -19.35 -4.94
C GLY A 192 17.16 -18.84 -6.38
N ASN A 193 16.15 -19.21 -7.18
CA ASN A 193 16.02 -18.76 -8.57
C ASN A 193 15.07 -17.56 -8.73
N ASP A 194 14.43 -17.13 -7.66
CA ASP A 194 13.41 -16.08 -7.69
C ASP A 194 14.04 -14.73 -7.34
N THR A 195 13.59 -13.68 -8.03
CA THR A 195 14.04 -12.30 -7.83
C THR A 195 12.92 -11.47 -7.22
N PHE A 196 13.22 -10.73 -6.16
CA PHE A 196 12.27 -9.94 -5.40
C PHE A 196 12.73 -8.49 -5.33
N GLN A 197 11.77 -7.56 -5.35
CA GLN A 197 12.04 -6.16 -5.02
C GLN A 197 12.28 -6.04 -3.52
N GLU A 198 13.29 -5.27 -3.14
CA GLU A 198 13.63 -5.02 -1.74
C GLU A 198 12.63 -4.03 -1.12
N VAL A 199 12.18 -4.32 0.11
CA VAL A 199 11.38 -3.44 0.95
C VAL A 199 12.14 -3.20 2.23
N VAL A 200 12.31 -1.93 2.61
CA VAL A 200 13.23 -1.51 3.66
C VAL A 200 12.65 -0.41 4.53
N CYS A 201 13.35 -0.11 5.63
CA CYS A 201 13.13 1.11 6.40
C CYS A 201 14.34 2.05 6.37
N HIS A 202 14.09 3.31 6.00
CA HIS A 202 15.06 4.41 6.13
C HIS A 202 14.39 5.78 6.29
N ASN A 203 15.18 6.80 6.64
CA ASN A 203 14.72 8.18 6.84
C ASN A 203 15.35 9.18 5.85
N GLU A 204 15.98 8.68 4.79
CA GLU A 204 16.58 9.49 3.73
C GLU A 204 15.54 10.34 2.98
N LYS A 205 15.95 11.53 2.52
CA LYS A 205 15.05 12.61 2.05
C LYS A 205 14.65 12.53 0.56
N LEU A 206 14.93 11.43 -0.14
CA LEU A 206 14.73 11.36 -1.58
C LEU A 206 13.44 10.64 -1.93
N GLY A 207 12.52 11.35 -2.59
CA GLY A 207 11.25 10.81 -3.11
C GLY A 207 10.29 10.40 -2.00
N ILE A 208 9.07 10.96 -1.97
CA ILE A 208 8.05 10.42 -1.08
C ILE A 208 7.53 9.16 -1.77
N GLU A 209 8.08 8.00 -1.42
CA GLU A 209 7.45 6.73 -1.74
C GLU A 209 6.22 6.59 -0.85
N GLU A 210 5.05 6.75 -1.47
CA GLU A 210 3.77 6.74 -0.79
C GLU A 210 3.07 5.39 -0.99
N TRP A 211 2.37 4.93 0.03
CA TRP A 211 1.57 3.71 -0.03
C TRP A 211 0.09 4.07 -0.20
N CYS A 212 -0.59 3.41 -1.12
CA CYS A 212 -2.04 3.49 -1.24
C CYS A 212 -2.68 2.45 -0.31
N ILE A 213 -3.60 2.86 0.56
CA ILE A 213 -4.39 1.90 1.35
C ILE A 213 -5.56 1.41 0.51
N GLU A 214 -5.63 0.11 0.27
CA GLU A 214 -6.80 -0.54 -0.34
C GLU A 214 -7.53 -1.37 0.72
N LEU A 215 -8.74 -0.93 1.09
CA LEU A 215 -9.56 -1.62 2.08
C LEU A 215 -10.50 -2.61 1.39
N ILE A 216 -10.22 -3.91 1.55
CA ILE A 216 -11.07 -4.97 1.01
C ILE A 216 -12.18 -5.27 2.02
N ARG A 217 -13.45 -5.18 1.58
CA ARG A 217 -14.59 -5.57 2.41
C ARG A 217 -14.56 -7.08 2.64
N GLN A 218 -14.68 -7.49 3.90
CA GLN A 218 -14.90 -8.89 4.22
C GLN A 218 -16.32 -9.26 3.74
N ALA A 219 -16.43 -10.20 2.80
CA ALA A 219 -17.71 -10.80 2.48
C ALA A 219 -18.17 -11.59 3.72
N ASN A 220 -19.38 -11.28 4.20
CA ASN A 220 -20.02 -12.00 5.30
C ASN A 220 -20.55 -13.35 4.83
#